data_AF-A0A817AFN0-F1
#
_entry.id   AF-A0A817AFN0-F1
#
_cell.length_a   1.000
_cell.length_b   1.000
_cell.length_c   1.000
_cell.angle_alpha   90.00
_cell.angle_beta   90.00
_cell.angle_gamma   90.00
#
_symmetry.space_group_name_H-M   'P 1'
#
loop_
_entity.id
_entity.type
_entity.pdbx_description
1 polymer ?
#
loop_
_entity_poly.entity_id
_entity_poly.type
_entity_poly.pdbx_seq_one_letter_code
_entity_poly.pdbx_strand_id
1 'polypeptide(L)'
;MEIFRVEVNRSYPGFQATNSRFNLSATRNTQVHIIDPLNNRLFMDFKNIHAIPHMDHMDRNYPIDTMGVVFNTEAHFDDSASPRMVFYIRDNIDRQIKCMATGVHAYAFRDGLENMKGRGQVIVVLKM
;
A
#
# COMPACT_ATOMS: atom_id res chain seq x y z
N MET A 1 9.04 -3.32 -16.69
CA MET A 1 8.06 -2.47 -17.40
C MET A 1 8.84 -1.39 -18.13
N GLU A 2 8.52 -1.19 -19.40
CA GLU A 2 9.04 -0.11 -20.23
C GLU A 2 7.90 0.80 -20.66
N ILE A 3 8.12 2.11 -20.65
CA ILE A 3 7.13 3.12 -21.02
C ILE A 3 7.73 4.01 -22.11
N PHE A 4 7.08 4.10 -23.25
CA PHE A 4 7.50 4.89 -24.40
C PHE A 4 6.50 6.02 -24.67
N ARG A 5 6.98 7.09 -25.34
CA ARG A 5 6.15 8.21 -25.80
C ARG A 5 5.38 8.89 -24.66
N VAL A 6 6.11 9.24 -23.60
CA VAL A 6 5.60 9.98 -22.44
C VAL A 6 6.04 11.43 -22.48
N GLU A 7 5.23 12.30 -21.91
CA GLU A 7 5.61 13.70 -21.68
C GLU A 7 6.44 13.81 -20.40
N VAL A 8 7.48 14.63 -20.44
CA VAL A 8 8.38 14.86 -19.29
C VAL A 8 8.16 16.28 -18.80
N ASN A 9 7.65 16.39 -17.58
CA ASN A 9 7.32 17.67 -16.94
C ASN A 9 8.22 17.91 -15.73
N ARG A 10 8.41 19.17 -15.30
CA ARG A 10 9.06 19.45 -14.02
C ARG A 10 8.17 19.01 -12.86
N SER A 11 8.75 18.31 -11.89
CA SER A 11 8.03 17.87 -10.69
C SER A 11 7.58 19.08 -9.88
N TYR A 12 6.30 19.12 -9.50
CA TYR A 12 5.82 20.15 -8.57
C TYR A 12 6.36 19.85 -7.16
N PRO A 13 6.85 20.86 -6.42
CA PRO A 13 7.47 20.65 -5.10
C PRO A 13 6.56 20.03 -4.02
N GLY A 14 5.23 19.99 -4.25
CA GLY A 14 4.25 19.53 -3.26
C GLY A 14 3.79 18.07 -3.37
N PHE A 15 4.24 17.32 -4.39
CA PHE A 15 3.88 15.91 -4.60
C PHE A 15 5.15 15.12 -4.96
N GLN A 16 5.93 14.71 -3.96
CA GLN A 16 7.15 13.93 -4.17
C GLN A 16 7.07 12.58 -3.47
N ALA A 17 6.49 11.60 -4.16
CA ALA A 17 6.74 10.18 -3.86
C ALA A 17 8.12 9.72 -4.37
N THR A 18 8.85 10.57 -5.11
CA THR A 18 10.16 10.28 -5.68
C THR A 18 11.07 11.51 -5.61
N ASN A 19 12.39 11.29 -5.48
CA ASN A 19 13.41 12.35 -5.47
C ASN A 19 13.72 12.93 -6.87
N SER A 20 12.92 12.61 -7.89
CA SER A 20 13.14 13.08 -9.26
C SER A 20 12.69 14.55 -9.42
N ARG A 21 13.48 15.35 -10.13
CA ARG A 21 13.11 16.72 -10.55
C ARG A 21 12.08 16.75 -11.70
N PHE A 22 11.73 15.58 -12.22
CA PHE A 22 10.84 15.42 -13.36
C PHE A 22 9.77 14.37 -13.06
N ASN A 23 8.56 14.61 -13.56
CA ASN A 23 7.44 13.67 -13.55
C ASN A 23 7.08 13.27 -14.98
N LEU A 24 6.65 12.03 -15.16
CA LEU A 24 6.18 11.51 -16.45
C LEU A 24 4.66 11.58 -16.51
N SER A 25 4.12 12.12 -17.59
CA SER A 25 2.68 12.19 -17.85
C SER A 25 2.33 11.33 -19.07
N ALA A 26 1.35 10.45 -18.92
CA ALA A 26 0.87 9.63 -20.02
C ALA A 26 0.02 10.49 -20.98
N THR A 27 0.22 10.29 -22.28
CA THR A 27 -0.52 10.91 -23.37
C THR A 27 -1.31 9.86 -24.14
N ARG A 28 -2.17 10.28 -25.08
CA ARG A 28 -2.89 9.35 -25.98
C ARG A 28 -1.97 8.45 -26.81
N ASN A 29 -0.70 8.83 -26.98
CA ASN A 29 0.28 8.09 -27.76
C ASN A 29 1.25 7.27 -26.88
N THR A 30 1.08 7.31 -25.55
CA THR A 30 1.93 6.55 -24.63
C THR A 30 1.75 5.05 -24.84
N GLN A 31 2.87 4.34 -24.89
CA GLN A 31 2.93 2.90 -25.06
C GLN A 31 3.58 2.27 -23.83
N VAL A 32 3.01 1.19 -23.34
CA VAL A 32 3.52 0.45 -22.18
C VAL A 32 3.80 -0.97 -22.62
N HIS A 33 5.05 -1.40 -22.46
CA HIS A 33 5.46 -2.80 -22.65
C HIS A 33 5.76 -3.43 -21.30
N ILE A 34 5.04 -4.52 -21.01
CA ILE A 34 5.37 -5.37 -19.86
C ILE A 34 6.55 -6.23 -20.29
N ILE A 35 7.76 -5.80 -19.93
CA ILE A 35 8.94 -6.67 -19.99
C ILE A 35 8.71 -7.79 -18.98
N ASP A 36 8.98 -9.03 -19.38
CA ASP A 36 9.01 -10.22 -18.53
C ASP A 36 9.67 -9.87 -17.17
N PRO A 37 9.03 -10.14 -16.01
CA PRO A 37 9.53 -9.74 -14.69
C PRO A 37 10.79 -10.50 -14.25
N LEU A 38 11.83 -10.53 -15.09
CA LEU A 38 13.18 -10.89 -14.68
C LEU A 38 13.76 -9.72 -13.89
N ASN A 39 13.63 -9.79 -12.56
CA ASN A 39 14.33 -9.00 -11.54
C ASN A 39 13.68 -7.73 -10.97
N ASN A 40 12.37 -7.49 -11.15
CA ASN A 40 11.67 -6.52 -10.28
C ASN A 40 11.38 -7.14 -8.90
N ARG A 41 12.42 -7.39 -8.11
CA ARG A 41 12.26 -7.65 -6.68
C ARG A 41 11.86 -6.34 -6.02
N LEU A 42 10.61 -6.24 -5.59
CA LEU A 42 10.20 -5.18 -4.67
C LEU A 42 10.90 -5.48 -3.34
N PHE A 43 11.96 -4.73 -3.02
CA PHE A 43 12.57 -4.79 -1.70
C PHE A 43 11.64 -4.03 -0.75
N MET A 44 11.06 -4.76 0.21
CA MET A 44 10.28 -4.20 1.31
C MET A 44 11.16 -4.21 2.56
N ASP A 45 11.25 -3.07 3.24
CA ASP A 45 12.00 -2.93 4.49
C ASP A 45 11.02 -3.05 5.68
N PHE A 46 10.65 -4.30 5.99
CA PHE A 46 9.65 -4.58 7.01
C PHE A 46 10.07 -4.06 8.39
N LYS A 47 9.29 -3.12 8.92
CA LYS A 47 9.34 -2.73 10.33
C LYS A 47 8.41 -3.63 11.13
N ASN A 48 8.88 -4.07 12.28
CA ASN A 48 8.03 -4.82 13.21
C ASN A 48 6.95 -3.90 13.79
N ILE A 49 5.74 -4.43 13.98
CA ILE A 49 4.60 -3.66 14.50
C ILE A 49 4.91 -3.02 15.85
N HIS A 50 5.59 -3.75 16.74
CA HIS A 50 6.03 -3.23 18.04
C HIS A 50 7.07 -2.12 17.98
N ALA A 51 7.80 -1.97 16.87
CA ALA A 51 8.81 -0.93 16.71
C ALA A 51 8.20 0.40 16.23
N ILE A 52 7.06 0.37 15.53
CA ILE A 52 6.43 1.55 14.91
C ILE A 52 6.16 2.69 15.91
N PRO A 53 5.64 2.46 17.13
CA PRO A 53 5.43 3.53 18.09
C PRO A 53 6.71 4.20 18.59
N HIS A 54 7.86 3.53 18.45
CA HIS A 54 9.17 3.99 18.92
C HIS A 54 10.05 4.55 17.79
N MET A 55 9.54 4.61 16.55
CA MET A 55 10.23 5.25 15.45
C MET A 55 10.31 6.77 15.67
N ASP A 56 11.40 7.37 15.20
CA ASP A 56 11.53 8.82 15.20
C ASP A 56 10.40 9.45 14.39
N HIS A 57 9.97 10.63 14.81
CA HIS A 57 8.84 11.33 14.19
C HIS A 57 9.05 11.58 12.69
N MET A 58 10.30 11.79 12.26
CA MET A 58 10.66 11.96 10.86
C MET A 58 10.39 10.68 10.07
N ASP A 59 10.83 9.54 10.58
CA ASP A 59 10.66 8.25 9.92
C ASP A 59 9.20 7.82 9.86
N ARG A 60 8.40 8.20 10.87
CA ARG A 60 6.96 7.93 10.89
C ARG A 60 6.15 8.72 9.85
N ASN A 61 6.71 9.81 9.32
CA ASN A 61 6.10 10.59 8.24
C ASN A 61 6.41 10.03 6.84
N TYR A 62 7.25 9.01 6.74
CA TYR A 62 7.55 8.30 5.50
C TYR A 62 6.77 6.99 5.41
N PRO A 63 6.65 6.43 4.19
CA PRO A 63 5.99 5.15 4.03
C PRO A 63 6.66 4.03 4.83
N ILE A 64 5.87 3.23 5.54
CA ILE A 64 6.33 2.13 6.40
C ILE A 64 5.90 0.81 5.78
N ASP A 65 6.86 -0.03 5.41
CA ASP A 65 6.58 -1.42 5.06
C ASP A 65 6.39 -2.23 6.35
N THR A 66 5.27 -2.94 6.52
CA THR A 66 5.01 -3.82 7.67
C THR A 66 4.24 -5.07 7.25
N MET A 67 4.29 -6.10 8.08
CA MET A 67 3.55 -7.34 7.89
C MET A 67 2.88 -7.76 9.19
N GLY A 68 1.69 -8.37 9.10
CA GLY A 68 1.01 -8.91 10.27
C GLY A 68 -0.17 -9.80 9.93
N VAL A 69 -0.66 -10.51 10.94
CA VAL A 69 -1.85 -11.36 10.84
C VAL A 69 -3.09 -10.53 11.14
N VAL A 70 -4.06 -10.55 10.23
CA VAL A 70 -5.37 -9.91 10.41
C VAL A 70 -6.20 -10.71 11.41
N PHE A 71 -6.80 -10.04 12.39
CA PHE A 71 -7.63 -10.72 13.41
C PHE A 71 -8.96 -10.03 13.74
N ASN A 72 -9.17 -8.78 13.33
CA ASN A 72 -10.45 -8.09 13.46
C ASN A 72 -10.66 -7.10 12.31
N THR A 73 -11.90 -6.89 11.88
CA THR A 73 -12.26 -6.02 10.75
C THR A 73 -13.60 -5.33 10.96
N GLU A 74 -13.69 -4.06 10.58
CA GLU A 74 -14.92 -3.26 10.58
C GLU A 74 -15.13 -2.70 9.17
N ALA A 75 -16.26 -3.05 8.56
CA ALA A 75 -16.61 -2.67 7.20
C ALA A 75 -17.54 -1.44 7.22
N HIS A 76 -17.18 -0.38 6.49
CA HIS A 76 -17.96 0.85 6.37
C HIS A 76 -18.15 1.20 4.89
N PHE A 77 -19.20 0.64 4.29
CA PHE A 77 -19.51 0.82 2.87
C PHE A 77 -20.85 1.54 2.64
N ASP A 78 -21.44 2.11 3.69
CA ASP A 78 -22.73 2.80 3.64
C ASP A 78 -22.67 4.10 2.82
N ASP A 79 -21.53 4.79 2.87
CA ASP A 79 -21.21 5.93 2.01
C ASP A 79 -20.33 5.49 0.84
N SER A 80 -20.93 5.37 -0.34
CA SER A 80 -20.23 5.00 -1.57
C SER A 80 -19.19 6.03 -2.02
N ALA A 81 -19.26 7.28 -1.55
CA ALA A 81 -18.26 8.30 -1.84
C ALA A 81 -17.00 8.15 -0.96
N SER A 82 -17.13 7.49 0.20
CA SER A 82 -16.00 7.30 1.12
C SER A 82 -15.95 5.89 1.74
N PRO A 83 -15.86 4.83 0.92
CA PRO A 83 -15.81 3.46 1.42
C PRO A 83 -14.54 3.23 2.23
N ARG A 84 -14.68 2.60 3.41
CA ARG A 84 -13.59 2.33 4.35
C ARG A 84 -13.68 0.90 4.86
N MET A 85 -12.51 0.31 5.04
CA MET A 85 -12.35 -0.98 5.69
C MET A 85 -11.28 -0.83 6.75
N VAL A 86 -11.70 -0.90 8.00
CA VAL A 86 -10.81 -0.86 9.15
C VAL A 86 -10.43 -2.29 9.49
N PHE A 87 -9.16 -2.52 9.79
CA PHE A 87 -8.68 -3.85 10.18
C PHE A 87 -7.52 -3.74 11.17
N TYR A 88 -7.36 -4.79 11.97
CA TYR A 88 -6.30 -4.87 12.95
C TYR A 88 -5.34 -5.97 12.55
N ILE A 89 -4.05 -5.67 12.62
CA ILE A 89 -2.98 -6.64 12.39
C ILE A 89 -2.14 -6.76 13.64
N ARG A 90 -1.61 -7.96 13.87
CA ARG A 90 -0.68 -8.24 14.96
C ARG A 90 0.60 -8.91 14.46
N ASP A 91 1.69 -8.66 15.17
CA ASP A 91 2.95 -9.39 15.00
C ASP A 91 2.98 -10.66 15.86
N ASN A 92 4.13 -11.33 15.89
CA ASN A 92 4.35 -12.57 16.62
C ASN A 92 4.45 -12.39 18.15
N ILE A 93 4.51 -11.16 18.66
CA ILE A 93 4.49 -10.86 20.09
C ILE A 93 3.17 -10.18 20.51
N ASP A 94 2.12 -10.36 19.70
CA ASP A 94 0.77 -9.85 19.90
C ASP A 94 0.69 -8.30 20.01
N ARG A 95 1.66 -7.58 19.46
CA ARG A 95 1.56 -6.12 19.31
C ARG A 95 0.71 -5.82 18.10
N GLN A 96 -0.26 -4.92 18.28
CA GLN A 96 -1.29 -4.64 17.31
C GLN A 96 -1.25 -3.20 16.81
N ILE A 97 -1.61 -3.01 15.54
CA ILE A 97 -1.93 -1.69 14.98
C ILE A 97 -3.27 -1.73 14.27
N LYS A 98 -3.94 -0.59 14.28
CA LYS A 98 -5.17 -0.35 13.53
C LYS A 98 -4.80 0.24 12.17
N CYS A 99 -5.31 -0.37 11.10
CA CYS A 99 -5.13 0.05 9.73
C CYS A 99 -6.48 0.41 9.12
N MET A 100 -6.47 1.30 8.11
CA MET A 100 -7.66 1.69 7.38
C MET A 100 -7.36 1.70 5.89
N ALA A 101 -8.03 0.84 5.14
CA ALA A 101 -8.08 0.92 3.68
C ALA A 101 -9.25 1.81 3.25
N THR A 102 -9.04 2.61 2.21
CA THR A 102 -10.03 3.56 1.70
C THR A 102 -10.22 3.40 0.19
N GLY A 103 -11.38 3.82 -0.34
CA GLY A 103 -11.62 3.83 -1.78
C GLY A 103 -11.53 2.42 -2.38
N VAL A 104 -10.84 2.29 -3.52
CA VAL A 104 -10.65 1.01 -4.21
C VAL A 104 -9.93 -0.05 -3.36
N HIS A 105 -9.04 0.37 -2.45
CA HIS A 105 -8.34 -0.56 -1.56
C HIS A 105 -9.28 -1.17 -0.51
N ALA A 106 -10.32 -0.45 -0.07
CA ALA A 106 -11.30 -0.99 0.87
C ALA A 106 -12.06 -2.18 0.25
N TYR A 107 -12.52 -2.03 -1.00
CA TYR A 107 -13.20 -3.10 -1.74
C TYR A 107 -12.27 -4.28 -2.02
N ALA A 108 -11.05 -4.01 -2.53
CA ALA A 108 -10.08 -5.06 -2.80
C ALA A 108 -9.72 -5.87 -1.54
N PHE A 109 -9.60 -5.21 -0.39
CA PHE A 109 -9.35 -5.88 0.88
C PHE A 109 -10.53 -6.76 1.31
N ARG A 110 -11.77 -6.23 1.25
CA ARG A 110 -12.98 -6.99 1.56
C ARG A 110 -13.06 -8.25 0.70
N ASP A 111 -12.93 -8.11 -0.62
CA ASP A 111 -13.04 -9.22 -1.56
C ASP A 111 -11.93 -10.26 -1.32
N GLY A 112 -10.71 -9.81 -1.04
CA GLY A 112 -9.59 -10.68 -0.65
C GLY A 112 -9.86 -11.46 0.64
N LEU A 113 -10.42 -10.80 1.66
CA LEU A 113 -10.77 -11.42 2.93
C LEU A 113 -11.89 -12.45 2.78
N GLU A 114 -12.93 -12.13 2.02
CA GLU A 114 -14.05 -13.05 1.74
C GLU A 114 -13.58 -14.31 1.02
N ASN A 115 -12.65 -14.17 0.07
CA ASN A 115 -12.03 -15.31 -0.64
C ASN A 115 -11.20 -16.22 0.28
N MET A 116 -10.74 -15.70 1.42
CA MET A 116 -9.95 -16.44 2.42
C MET A 116 -10.79 -16.97 3.58
N LYS A 117 -12.10 -16.71 3.61
CA LYS A 117 -12.98 -17.16 4.70
C LYS A 117 -12.94 -18.68 4.84
N GLY A 118 -12.59 -19.16 6.03
CA GLY A 118 -12.45 -20.58 6.34
C GLY A 118 -11.14 -21.23 5.86
N ARG A 119 -10.18 -20.46 5.33
CA ARG A 119 -8.91 -20.97 4.77
C ARG A 119 -7.69 -20.72 5.67
N GLY A 120 -7.90 -20.28 6.91
CA GLY A 120 -6.83 -20.04 7.89
C GLY A 120 -6.62 -18.55 8.20
N GLN A 121 -5.40 -18.21 8.60
CA GLN A 121 -5.01 -16.83 8.94
C GLN A 121 -4.68 -16.03 7.68
N VAL A 122 -5.05 -14.75 7.67
CA VAL A 122 -4.71 -13.81 6.58
C VAL A 122 -3.50 -12.99 7.01
N ILE A 123 -2.40 -13.14 6.29
CA ILE A 123 -1.20 -12.29 6.44
C ILE A 123 -1.33 -11.16 5.43
N VAL A 124 -1.17 -9.93 5.90
CA VAL A 124 -1.15 -8.75 5.04
C VAL A 124 0.24 -8.15 5.01
N VAL A 125 0.59 -7.66 3.82
CA VAL A 125 1.83 -6.96 3.53
C VAL A 125 1.42 -5.54 3.20
N LEU A 126 1.81 -4.59 4.05
CA LEU A 126 1.39 -3.20 3.94
C LEU A 126 2.60 -2.33 3.63
N LYS A 127 2.35 -1.33 2.79
CA LYS A 127 3.17 -0.14 2.66
C LYS A 127 2.28 1.02 3.08
N MET A 128 2.39 1.42 4.34
CA MET A 128 1.62 2.50 4.97
C MET A 128 2.22 3.85 4.62
#